data_AF-Q9CRN9-F1
#
_entry.id   AF-Q9CRN9-F1
#
_cell.length_a   1.000
_cell.length_b   1.000
_cell.length_c   1.000
_cell.angle_alpha   90.00
_cell.angle_beta   90.00
_cell.angle_gamma   90.00
#
_symmetry.space_group_name_H-M   'P 1'
#
loop_
_entity.id
_entity.type
_entity.pdbx_description
1 polymer ?
#
loop_
_entity_poly.entity_id
_entity_poly.type
_entity_poly.pdbx_seq_one_letter_code
_entity_poly.pdbx_strand_id
1 'polypeptide(L)'
;DFATVCQECTDFHFPRIEEQLEVVQQVALYARTQRKSKCKEARDSGNQNGGSDDKSKNAERNYLNILPGEFYITRHSNLSEIHVAFHLCVDDNVKSGNITARDPAIMGLRNILKVCCTHDITTISIPLLLVHDMSEEMTIPWCLRRAELVFKCVKGFMMEMASWDGGISRTVQFLVPQSISEEMFYQLSNMLPQIFRVSSTLTLTSKH
;
A
#
# COMPACT_ATOMS: atom_id res chain seq x y z
N ASP A 1 14.94 -14.40 -6.22
CA ASP A 1 14.28 -14.09 -4.93
C ASP A 1 14.76 -12.73 -4.46
N PHE A 2 13.88 -11.89 -3.91
CA PHE A 2 14.19 -10.50 -3.52
C PHE A 2 15.33 -10.44 -2.51
N ALA A 3 15.35 -11.34 -1.53
CA ALA A 3 16.38 -11.41 -0.51
C ALA A 3 17.77 -11.68 -1.10
N THR A 4 17.86 -12.55 -2.12
CA THR A 4 19.11 -12.84 -2.83
C THR A 4 19.67 -11.60 -3.50
N VAL A 5 18.83 -10.84 -4.23
CA VAL A 5 19.26 -9.61 -4.90
C VAL A 5 19.76 -8.57 -3.88
N CYS A 6 19.11 -8.50 -2.71
CA CYS A 6 19.53 -7.62 -1.62
C CYS A 6 20.87 -8.01 -0.97
N GLN A 7 21.47 -9.15 -1.32
CA GLN A 7 22.75 -9.63 -0.78
C GLN A 7 23.91 -9.54 -1.78
N GLU A 8 23.67 -9.17 -3.04
CA GLU A 8 24.67 -9.26 -4.13
C GLU A 8 25.71 -8.12 -4.17
N CYS A 9 25.62 -7.09 -3.31
CA CYS A 9 26.55 -5.95 -3.32
C CYS A 9 27.27 -5.78 -1.98
N THR A 10 28.51 -5.29 -1.99
CA THR A 10 29.37 -5.17 -0.80
C THR A 10 29.34 -3.81 -0.11
N ASP A 11 28.79 -2.77 -0.76
CA ASP A 11 28.69 -1.42 -0.20
C ASP A 11 27.30 -1.17 0.43
N PHE A 12 27.26 -1.28 1.75
CA PHE A 12 26.03 -1.13 2.53
C PHE A 12 26.00 0.20 3.26
N HIS A 13 25.15 1.13 2.79
CA HIS A 13 24.77 2.31 3.58
C HIS A 13 23.67 1.98 4.61
N PHE A 14 23.03 0.82 4.47
CA PHE A 14 21.97 0.32 5.34
C PHE A 14 22.29 -1.08 5.89
N PRO A 15 21.77 -1.45 7.07
CA PRO A 15 21.90 -2.80 7.61
C PRO A 15 21.40 -3.87 6.64
N ARG A 16 21.87 -5.11 6.82
CA ARG A 16 21.42 -6.25 6.02
C ARG A 16 19.92 -6.50 6.17
N ILE A 17 19.32 -7.16 5.19
CA ILE A 17 17.88 -7.43 5.18
C ILE A 17 17.44 -8.22 6.42
N GLU A 18 18.25 -9.15 6.91
CA GLU A 18 17.95 -9.94 8.11
C GLU A 18 17.85 -9.05 9.35
N GLU A 19 18.82 -8.15 9.55
CA GLU A 19 18.83 -7.20 10.67
C GLU A 19 17.64 -6.23 10.60
N GLN A 20 17.28 -5.78 9.40
CA GLN A 20 16.09 -4.93 9.21
C GLN A 20 14.80 -5.68 9.57
N LEU A 21 14.68 -6.96 9.23
CA LEU A 21 13.52 -7.78 9.58
C LEU A 21 13.40 -8.02 11.10
N GLU A 22 14.51 -8.23 11.80
CA GLU A 22 14.53 -8.33 13.27
C GLU A 22 14.02 -7.04 13.92
N VAL A 23 14.50 -5.88 13.45
CA VAL A 23 14.01 -4.57 13.92
C VAL A 23 12.52 -4.39 13.63
N VAL A 24 12.07 -4.75 12.43
CA VAL A 24 10.65 -4.69 12.06
C VAL A 24 9.80 -5.52 13.02
N GLN A 25 10.24 -6.73 13.37
CA GLN A 25 9.53 -7.60 14.30
C GLN A 25 9.42 -6.99 15.70
N GLN A 26 10.51 -6.41 16.21
CA GLN A 26 10.52 -5.71 17.50
C GLN A 26 9.59 -4.49 17.51
N VAL A 27 9.63 -3.67 16.45
CA VAL A 27 8.78 -2.49 16.30
C VAL A 27 7.30 -2.89 16.19
N ALA A 28 6.98 -3.95 15.45
CA ALA A 28 5.62 -4.45 15.33
C ALA A 28 5.06 -4.88 16.70
N LEU A 29 5.84 -5.61 17.50
CA LEU A 29 5.49 -5.99 18.87
C LEU A 29 5.24 -4.77 19.77
N TYR A 30 6.15 -3.80 19.73
CA TYR A 30 6.04 -2.58 20.52
C TYR A 30 4.79 -1.77 20.16
N ALA A 31 4.56 -1.53 18.86
CA ALA A 31 3.40 -0.80 18.36
C ALA A 31 2.08 -1.47 18.77
N ARG A 32 2.03 -2.80 18.77
CA ARG A 32 0.83 -3.56 19.14
C ARG A 32 0.56 -3.52 20.64
N THR A 33 1.61 -3.54 21.46
CA THR A 33 1.52 -3.37 22.92
C THR A 33 0.98 -1.98 23.27
N GLN A 34 1.48 -0.94 22.61
CA GLN A 34 1.00 0.45 22.72
C GLN A 34 -0.47 0.64 22.32
N ARG A 35 -0.92 -0.02 21.24
CA ARG A 35 -2.35 0.03 20.84
C ARG A 35 -3.25 -0.64 21.89
N LYS A 36 -2.79 -1.75 22.48
CA LYS A 36 -3.55 -2.49 23.50
C LYS A 36 -3.70 -1.70 24.80
N SER A 37 -2.64 -0.99 25.25
CA SER A 37 -2.73 -0.13 26.44
C SER A 37 -3.72 1.01 26.24
N LYS A 38 -3.66 1.71 25.10
CA LYS A 38 -4.64 2.78 24.76
C LYS A 38 -6.08 2.28 24.70
N CYS A 39 -6.33 1.11 24.12
CA CYS A 39 -7.68 0.51 24.11
C CYS A 39 -8.16 0.08 25.51
N LYS A 40 -7.25 -0.29 26.42
CA LYS A 40 -7.58 -0.65 27.80
C LYS A 40 -7.89 0.60 28.63
N GLU A 41 -7.10 1.66 28.49
CA GLU A 41 -7.34 2.97 29.12
C GLU A 41 -8.66 3.61 28.68
N ALA A 42 -9.01 3.48 27.39
CA ALA A 42 -10.30 3.96 26.87
C ALA A 42 -11.51 3.19 27.43
N ARG A 43 -11.34 1.93 27.84
CA ARG A 43 -12.39 1.11 28.48
C ARG A 43 -12.51 1.40 29.97
N ASP A 44 -11.39 1.65 30.66
CA ASP A 44 -11.42 2.03 32.08
C ASP A 44 -11.96 3.45 32.31
N SER A 45 -11.94 4.31 31.28
CA SER A 45 -12.51 5.67 31.32
C SER A 45 -14.00 5.73 30.96
N GLY A 46 -14.60 4.61 30.53
CA GLY A 46 -15.97 4.53 30.05
C GLY A 46 -16.78 3.48 30.80
N ASN A 47 -17.24 3.86 31.99
CA ASN A 47 -18.34 3.31 32.80
C ASN A 47 -18.63 1.79 32.74
N GLN A 48 -18.46 1.15 33.90
CA GLN A 48 -18.91 -0.21 34.21
C GLN A 48 -20.41 -0.40 33.88
N ASN A 49 -20.73 -1.35 33.01
CA ASN A 49 -21.86 -2.28 33.17
C ASN A 49 -22.02 -3.23 31.97
N GLY A 50 -22.19 -4.53 32.27
CA GLY A 50 -22.80 -5.51 31.37
C GLY A 50 -21.84 -6.55 30.82
N GLY A 51 -21.76 -7.70 31.49
CA GLY A 51 -20.99 -8.85 31.04
C GLY A 51 -21.54 -9.52 29.78
N SER A 52 -20.62 -10.11 29.03
CA SER A 52 -20.83 -11.38 28.34
C SER A 52 -19.45 -11.96 28.08
N ASP A 53 -19.14 -13.02 28.81
CA ASP A 53 -18.02 -13.90 28.53
C ASP A 53 -18.12 -14.45 27.09
N ASP A 54 -16.97 -14.95 26.64
CA ASP A 54 -16.81 -15.85 25.51
C ASP A 54 -16.59 -15.24 24.11
N LYS A 55 -15.36 -14.72 23.91
CA LYS A 55 -14.66 -14.72 22.60
C LYS A 55 -13.14 -14.51 22.68
N SER A 56 -12.54 -14.70 23.86
CA SER A 56 -11.10 -14.48 24.08
C SER A 56 -10.21 -15.70 23.80
N LYS A 57 -10.78 -16.83 23.35
CA LYS A 57 -10.04 -18.09 23.12
C LYS A 57 -9.46 -18.29 21.71
N ASN A 58 -9.57 -17.30 20.81
CA ASN A 58 -9.03 -17.41 19.44
C ASN A 58 -8.00 -16.31 19.10
N ALA A 59 -7.49 -15.61 20.11
CA ALA A 59 -6.61 -14.45 19.97
C ALA A 59 -5.13 -14.73 20.32
N GLU A 60 -4.73 -16.00 20.38
CA GLU A 60 -3.31 -16.41 20.23
C GLU A 60 -2.91 -16.43 18.74
N ARG A 61 -3.48 -15.55 17.91
CA ARG A 61 -2.90 -15.27 16.59
C ARG A 61 -1.54 -14.65 16.83
N ASN A 62 -0.49 -15.47 16.72
CA ASN A 62 0.94 -15.13 16.71
C ASN A 62 1.17 -13.62 16.77
N TYR A 63 1.49 -13.10 17.96
CA TYR A 63 1.66 -11.66 18.18
C TYR A 63 2.76 -11.04 17.30
N LEU A 64 3.61 -11.90 16.73
CA LEU A 64 4.71 -11.61 15.83
C LEU A 64 4.27 -11.45 14.36
N ASN A 65 3.08 -11.93 13.98
CA ASN A 65 2.67 -11.93 12.59
C ASN A 65 2.07 -10.57 12.23
N ILE A 66 2.58 -10.00 11.14
CA ILE A 66 2.06 -8.79 10.52
C ILE A 66 0.66 -9.10 9.96
N LEU A 67 -0.30 -8.23 10.23
CA LEU A 67 -1.70 -8.45 9.82
C LEU A 67 -1.94 -7.99 8.38
N PRO A 68 -2.96 -8.53 7.70
CA PRO A 68 -3.36 -8.04 6.38
C PRO A 68 -3.67 -6.53 6.40
N GLY A 69 -3.10 -5.80 5.44
CA GLY A 69 -3.18 -4.35 5.31
C GLY A 69 -2.16 -3.56 6.14
N GLU A 70 -1.42 -4.23 7.03
CA GLU A 70 -0.20 -3.66 7.60
C GLU A 70 0.97 -3.84 6.63
N PHE A 71 1.97 -2.98 6.75
CA PHE A 71 3.17 -3.05 5.93
C PHE A 71 4.40 -2.73 6.76
N TYR A 72 5.54 -3.18 6.29
CA TYR A 72 6.84 -2.82 6.82
C TYR A 72 7.73 -2.25 5.72
N ILE A 73 8.81 -1.60 6.14
CA ILE A 73 9.69 -0.86 5.24
C ILE A 73 11.09 -1.44 5.36
N THR A 74 11.73 -1.64 4.23
CA THR A 74 13.15 -1.99 4.15
C THR A 74 13.86 -0.97 3.30
N ARG A 75 15.13 -0.70 3.61
CA ARG A 75 15.97 0.31 2.97
C ARG A 75 17.12 -0.38 2.28
N HIS A 76 17.43 0.06 1.06
CA HIS A 76 18.37 -0.61 0.17
C HIS A 76 19.29 0.43 -0.44
N SER A 77 20.60 0.14 -0.45
CA SER A 77 21.61 0.94 -1.16
C SER A 77 22.18 0.22 -2.38
N ASN A 78 21.77 -1.03 -2.58
CA ASN A 78 22.27 -1.95 -3.59
C ASN A 78 21.24 -2.29 -4.67
N LEU A 79 20.02 -1.77 -4.55
CA LEU A 79 19.01 -1.87 -5.59
C LEU A 79 19.09 -0.63 -6.49
N SER A 80 19.21 -0.85 -7.80
CA SER A 80 19.19 0.25 -8.77
C SER A 80 17.87 1.00 -8.65
N GLU A 81 17.93 2.33 -8.52
CA GLU A 81 16.77 3.24 -8.48
C GLU A 81 15.80 3.07 -7.29
N ILE A 82 16.03 2.10 -6.39
CA ILE A 82 15.16 1.80 -5.25
C ILE A 82 15.92 2.00 -3.94
N HIS A 83 15.58 3.05 -3.22
CA HIS A 83 16.12 3.32 -1.88
C HIS A 83 15.30 2.65 -0.76
N VAL A 84 14.00 2.47 -1.00
CA VAL A 84 13.02 2.04 0.02
C VAL A 84 12.01 1.11 -0.63
N ALA A 85 11.78 -0.05 -0.02
CA ALA A 85 10.76 -0.99 -0.43
C ALA A 85 9.70 -1.14 0.67
N PHE A 86 8.44 -0.98 0.28
CA PHE A 86 7.26 -1.19 1.12
C PHE A 86 6.74 -2.60 0.92
N HIS A 87 6.71 -3.38 2.01
CA HIS A 87 6.24 -4.74 2.03
C HIS A 87 4.85 -4.78 2.62
N LEU A 88 3.84 -4.78 1.74
CA LEU A 88 2.44 -4.84 2.14
C LEU A 88 2.02 -6.28 2.41
N CYS A 89 1.58 -6.57 3.63
CA CYS A 89 1.06 -7.88 3.99
C CYS A 89 -0.39 -8.02 3.53
N VAL A 90 -0.65 -9.06 2.73
CA VAL A 90 -1.96 -9.37 2.17
C VAL A 90 -2.21 -10.86 2.30
N ASP A 91 -3.48 -11.23 2.49
CA ASP A 91 -3.89 -12.63 2.38
C ASP A 91 -3.98 -13.04 0.90
N ASP A 92 -3.99 -14.35 0.62
CA ASP A 92 -4.24 -14.89 -0.73
C ASP A 92 -5.62 -14.50 -1.30
N ASN A 93 -6.52 -13.96 -0.46
CA ASN A 93 -7.75 -13.30 -0.90
C ASN A 93 -7.48 -12.16 -1.91
N VAL A 94 -6.28 -11.58 -1.92
CA VAL A 94 -5.87 -10.62 -2.95
C VAL A 94 -5.88 -11.23 -4.35
N LYS A 95 -5.89 -12.55 -4.53
CA LYS A 95 -6.05 -13.19 -5.85
C LYS A 95 -7.52 -13.42 -6.22
N SER A 96 -8.42 -13.39 -5.24
CA SER A 96 -9.86 -13.62 -5.42
C SER A 96 -10.54 -12.52 -6.25
N GLY A 97 -11.56 -12.85 -7.04
CA GLY A 97 -12.18 -11.91 -7.99
C GLY A 97 -12.92 -10.69 -7.40
N ASN A 98 -13.07 -10.58 -6.08
CA ASN A 98 -13.99 -9.63 -5.41
C ASN A 98 -13.29 -8.69 -4.42
N ILE A 99 -12.20 -8.05 -4.83
CA ILE A 99 -11.54 -7.01 -4.04
C ILE A 99 -12.37 -5.71 -4.05
N THR A 100 -12.44 -5.01 -2.91
CA THR A 100 -13.19 -3.75 -2.75
C THR A 100 -12.32 -2.63 -2.18
N ALA A 101 -12.82 -1.40 -2.14
CA ALA A 101 -12.07 -0.26 -1.58
C ALA A 101 -11.79 -0.40 -0.06
N ARG A 102 -12.51 -1.29 0.63
CA ARG A 102 -12.29 -1.63 2.05
C ARG A 102 -11.36 -2.83 2.24
N ASP A 103 -10.84 -3.39 1.15
CA ASP A 103 -9.90 -4.49 1.23
C ASP A 103 -8.61 -4.05 1.95
N PRO A 104 -8.04 -4.88 2.84
CA PRO A 104 -6.82 -4.55 3.55
C PRO A 104 -5.67 -4.13 2.64
N ALA A 105 -5.55 -4.71 1.44
CA ALA A 105 -4.49 -4.34 0.50
C ALA A 105 -4.64 -2.88 0.00
N ILE A 106 -5.89 -2.46 -0.28
CA ILE A 106 -6.17 -1.09 -0.75
C ILE A 106 -6.02 -0.08 0.38
N MET A 107 -6.49 -0.41 1.58
CA MET A 107 -6.28 0.45 2.75
C MET A 107 -4.80 0.57 3.11
N GLY A 108 -4.05 -0.53 3.01
CA GLY A 108 -2.61 -0.56 3.21
C GLY A 108 -1.85 0.28 2.18
N LEU A 109 -2.23 0.17 0.90
CA LEU A 109 -1.70 1.04 -0.17
C LEU A 109 -1.91 2.52 0.16
N ARG A 110 -3.11 2.90 0.60
CA ARG A 110 -3.41 4.28 1.00
C ARG A 110 -2.54 4.76 2.17
N ASN A 111 -2.26 3.87 3.13
CA ASN A 111 -1.38 4.19 4.24
C ASN A 111 0.09 4.29 3.81
N ILE A 112 0.55 3.49 2.84
CA ILE A 112 1.87 3.61 2.22
C ILE A 112 2.01 4.99 1.56
N LEU A 113 1.03 5.40 0.75
CA LEU A 113 1.03 6.72 0.11
C LEU A 113 1.10 7.86 1.14
N LYS A 114 0.39 7.72 2.27
CA LYS A 114 0.49 8.66 3.40
C LYS A 114 1.91 8.73 3.93
N VAL A 115 2.56 7.59 4.15
CA VAL A 115 3.95 7.53 4.62
C VAL A 115 4.90 8.17 3.61
N CYS A 116 4.68 7.97 2.31
CA CYS A 116 5.47 8.64 1.27
C CYS A 116 5.38 10.16 1.39
N CYS A 117 4.18 10.70 1.58
CA CYS A 117 3.99 12.14 1.76
C CYS A 117 4.65 12.68 3.03
N THR A 118 4.58 11.95 4.15
CA THR A 118 5.14 12.44 5.43
C THR A 118 6.66 12.29 5.54
N HIS A 119 7.29 11.53 4.64
CA HIS A 119 8.74 11.29 4.63
C HIS A 119 9.39 11.76 3.32
N ASP A 120 8.73 12.65 2.58
CA ASP A 120 9.23 13.26 1.34
C ASP A 120 9.72 12.26 0.29
N ILE A 121 9.06 11.11 0.20
CA ILE A 121 9.28 10.17 -0.89
C ILE A 121 8.57 10.73 -2.12
N THR A 122 9.36 11.21 -3.08
CA THR A 122 8.87 11.89 -4.28
C THR A 122 8.44 10.93 -5.37
N THR A 123 8.99 9.71 -5.41
CA THR A 123 8.66 8.71 -6.45
C THR A 123 8.30 7.38 -5.80
N ILE A 124 7.17 6.80 -6.21
CA ILE A 124 6.76 5.45 -5.81
C ILE A 124 6.30 4.64 -7.03
N SER A 125 6.79 3.42 -7.12
CA SER A 125 6.33 2.41 -8.08
C SER A 125 5.35 1.44 -7.41
N ILE A 126 4.18 1.25 -8.02
CA ILE A 126 3.08 0.43 -7.48
C ILE A 126 2.77 -0.70 -8.49
N PRO A 127 2.79 -1.97 -8.08
CA PRO A 127 2.23 -3.06 -8.88
C PRO A 127 0.73 -2.84 -9.08
N LEU A 128 0.31 -2.50 -10.29
CA LEU A 128 -1.05 -2.05 -10.60
C LEU A 128 -2.11 -3.11 -10.24
N LEU A 129 -1.77 -4.39 -10.38
CA LEU A 129 -2.66 -5.52 -10.10
C LEU A 129 -2.51 -6.07 -8.67
N LEU A 130 -1.66 -5.44 -7.84
CA LEU A 130 -1.27 -5.88 -6.50
C LEU A 130 -0.61 -7.27 -6.47
N VAL A 131 -0.12 -7.72 -7.63
CA VAL A 131 0.62 -8.97 -7.83
C VAL A 131 1.72 -8.74 -8.86
N HIS A 132 2.75 -9.59 -8.85
CA HIS A 132 3.89 -9.51 -9.76
C HIS A 132 3.77 -10.45 -10.97
N ASP A 133 3.12 -11.61 -10.79
CA ASP A 133 2.92 -12.61 -11.84
C ASP A 133 1.43 -12.77 -12.20
N MET A 134 1.18 -13.10 -13.46
CA MET A 134 -0.15 -13.47 -13.95
C MET A 134 -0.42 -14.96 -13.71
N SER A 135 -1.60 -15.29 -13.21
CA SER A 135 -2.12 -16.67 -13.13
C SER A 135 -3.32 -16.86 -14.07
N GLU A 136 -3.66 -18.11 -14.37
CA GLU A 136 -4.78 -18.45 -15.26
C GLU A 136 -6.14 -17.92 -14.77
N GLU A 137 -6.29 -17.70 -13.46
CA GLU A 137 -7.51 -17.17 -12.86
C GLU A 137 -7.71 -15.66 -13.10
N MET A 138 -6.65 -14.96 -13.55
CA MET A 138 -6.63 -13.50 -13.73
C MET A 138 -7.16 -13.09 -15.10
N THR A 139 -8.48 -13.22 -15.27
CA THR A 139 -9.20 -12.85 -16.50
C THR A 139 -9.11 -11.35 -16.84
N ILE A 140 -9.50 -10.98 -18.06
CA ILE A 140 -9.54 -9.57 -18.49
C ILE A 140 -10.38 -8.69 -17.53
N PRO A 141 -11.63 -9.05 -17.18
CA PRO A 141 -12.44 -8.26 -16.25
C PRO A 141 -11.87 -8.20 -14.83
N TRP A 142 -11.05 -9.18 -14.44
CA TRP A 142 -10.34 -9.17 -13.17
C TRP A 142 -9.28 -8.06 -13.17
N CYS A 143 -8.47 -7.98 -14.23
CA CYS A 143 -7.40 -6.99 -14.35
C CYS A 143 -7.95 -5.56 -14.37
N LEU A 144 -8.97 -5.32 -15.20
CA LEU A 144 -9.59 -4.00 -15.34
C LEU A 144 -10.18 -3.51 -14.02
N ARG A 145 -10.96 -4.35 -13.31
CA ARG A 145 -11.57 -3.97 -12.02
C ARG A 145 -10.53 -3.58 -10.96
N ARG A 146 -9.40 -4.27 -10.93
CA ARG A 146 -8.32 -4.00 -9.96
C ARG A 146 -7.53 -2.75 -10.30
N ALA A 147 -7.15 -2.60 -11.57
CA ALA A 147 -6.51 -1.38 -12.02
C ALA A 147 -7.40 -0.18 -11.72
N GLU A 148 -8.70 -0.27 -11.99
CA GLU A 148 -9.66 0.78 -11.66
C GLU A 148 -9.66 1.11 -10.16
N LEU A 149 -9.67 0.09 -9.31
CA LEU A 149 -9.68 0.22 -7.87
C LEU A 149 -8.40 0.91 -7.34
N VAL A 150 -7.24 0.47 -7.83
CA VAL A 150 -5.93 1.05 -7.47
C VAL A 150 -5.83 2.49 -7.98
N PHE A 151 -6.20 2.74 -9.24
CA PHE A 151 -6.23 4.10 -9.80
C PHE A 151 -7.15 5.03 -9.01
N LYS A 152 -8.37 4.59 -8.65
CA LYS A 152 -9.31 5.37 -7.83
C LYS A 152 -8.77 5.63 -6.43
N CYS A 153 -8.13 4.64 -5.80
CA CYS A 153 -7.49 4.80 -4.50
C CYS A 153 -6.39 5.88 -4.55
N VAL A 154 -5.47 5.77 -5.52
CA VAL A 154 -4.39 6.74 -5.72
C VAL A 154 -4.95 8.13 -6.04
N LYS A 155 -5.90 8.23 -6.97
CA LYS A 155 -6.56 9.50 -7.31
C LYS A 155 -7.20 10.14 -6.09
N GLY A 156 -7.98 9.39 -5.32
CA GLY A 156 -8.64 9.90 -4.12
C GLY A 156 -7.62 10.44 -3.12
N PHE A 157 -6.53 9.69 -2.91
CA PHE A 157 -5.44 10.13 -2.05
C PHE A 157 -4.75 11.41 -2.58
N MET A 158 -4.46 11.50 -3.87
CA MET A 158 -3.87 12.69 -4.49
C MET A 158 -4.76 13.92 -4.31
N MET A 159 -6.08 13.76 -4.46
CA MET A 159 -7.03 14.86 -4.26
C MET A 159 -7.04 15.36 -2.81
N GLU A 160 -6.92 14.47 -1.84
CA GLU A 160 -6.83 14.86 -0.42
C GLU A 160 -5.51 15.58 -0.13
N MET A 161 -4.39 15.06 -0.63
CA MET A 161 -3.05 15.61 -0.34
C MET A 161 -2.70 16.85 -1.15
N ALA A 162 -3.36 17.10 -2.28
CA ALA A 162 -3.17 18.32 -3.08
C ALA A 162 -3.44 19.60 -2.28
N SER A 163 -4.22 19.50 -1.20
CA SER A 163 -4.49 20.63 -0.30
C SER A 163 -3.42 20.87 0.77
N TRP A 164 -2.54 19.90 1.02
CA TRP A 164 -1.57 19.92 2.14
C TRP A 164 -0.12 20.06 1.69
N ASP A 165 0.19 19.65 0.46
CA ASP A 165 1.54 19.60 -0.05
C ASP A 165 1.84 20.89 -0.83
N GLY A 166 2.69 21.76 -0.27
CA GLY A 166 3.01 23.11 -0.77
C GLY A 166 3.75 23.16 -2.11
N GLY A 167 3.29 22.40 -3.11
CA GLY A 167 3.80 22.39 -4.47
C GLY A 167 4.90 21.37 -4.75
N ILE A 168 5.17 20.42 -3.85
CA ILE A 168 6.16 19.36 -4.11
C ILE A 168 5.64 18.44 -5.20
N SER A 169 6.40 18.31 -6.28
CA SER A 169 6.07 17.38 -7.36
C SER A 169 6.37 15.96 -6.90
N ARG A 170 5.35 15.09 -6.93
CA ARG A 170 5.47 13.67 -6.63
C ARG A 170 5.02 12.85 -7.84
N THR A 171 5.68 11.73 -8.07
CA THR A 171 5.48 10.82 -9.19
C THR A 171 5.01 9.46 -8.69
N VAL A 172 3.87 9.00 -9.22
CA VAL A 172 3.38 7.64 -9.02
C VAL A 172 3.52 6.89 -10.33
N GLN A 173 4.28 5.79 -10.29
CA GLN A 173 4.47 4.89 -11.42
C GLN A 173 3.65 3.62 -11.20
N PHE A 174 2.97 3.16 -12.25
CA PHE A 174 2.21 1.92 -12.21
C PHE A 174 2.96 0.85 -13.02
N LEU A 175 3.28 -0.25 -12.37
CA LEU A 175 3.95 -1.39 -12.96
C LEU A 175 2.92 -2.47 -13.29
N VAL A 176 3.05 -3.10 -14.45
CA VAL A 176 2.25 -4.26 -14.86
C VAL A 176 3.14 -5.50 -14.95
N PRO A 177 2.61 -6.71 -14.72
CA PRO A 177 3.34 -7.95 -14.95
C PRO A 177 3.88 -8.04 -16.38
N GLN A 178 5.09 -8.56 -16.54
CA GLN A 178 5.73 -8.70 -17.86
C GLN A 178 4.96 -9.64 -18.80
N SER A 179 4.24 -10.61 -18.23
CA SER A 179 3.46 -11.60 -18.97
C SER A 179 2.09 -11.09 -19.45
N ILE A 180 1.78 -9.80 -19.26
CA ILE A 180 0.51 -9.22 -19.70
C ILE A 180 0.47 -9.08 -21.23
N SER A 181 -0.70 -9.28 -21.84
CA SER A 181 -0.86 -9.05 -23.28
C SER A 181 -0.80 -7.55 -23.61
N GLU A 182 -0.29 -7.21 -24.80
CA GLU A 182 -0.25 -5.82 -25.27
C GLU A 182 -1.65 -5.19 -25.31
N GLU A 183 -2.66 -5.94 -25.76
CA GLU A 183 -4.05 -5.48 -25.78
C GLU A 183 -4.53 -5.06 -24.38
N MET A 184 -4.26 -5.89 -23.36
CA MET A 184 -4.60 -5.56 -21.98
C MET A 184 -3.83 -4.34 -21.50
N PHE A 185 -2.54 -4.24 -21.82
CA PHE A 185 -1.74 -3.06 -21.48
C PHE A 185 -2.33 -1.77 -22.05
N TYR A 186 -2.79 -1.78 -23.30
CA TYR A 186 -3.48 -0.64 -23.91
C TYR A 186 -4.79 -0.32 -23.20
N GLN A 187 -5.60 -1.34 -22.85
CA GLN A 187 -6.83 -1.13 -22.09
C GLN A 187 -6.56 -0.46 -20.73
N LEU A 188 -5.56 -0.95 -19.99
CA LEU A 188 -5.14 -0.36 -18.71
C LEU A 188 -4.64 1.08 -18.87
N SER A 189 -3.84 1.33 -19.90
CA SER A 189 -3.30 2.67 -20.20
C SER A 189 -4.42 3.66 -20.54
N ASN A 190 -5.43 3.23 -21.28
CA ASN A 190 -6.58 4.06 -21.64
C ASN A 190 -7.48 4.41 -20.44
N MET A 191 -7.40 3.69 -19.33
CA MET A 191 -8.13 4.02 -18.10
C MET A 191 -7.54 5.23 -17.37
N LEU A 192 -6.22 5.48 -17.50
CA LEU A 192 -5.55 6.61 -16.85
C LEU A 192 -6.21 7.96 -17.18
N PRO A 193 -6.35 8.39 -18.45
CA PRO A 193 -6.97 9.67 -18.78
C PRO A 193 -8.47 9.74 -18.41
N GLN A 194 -9.16 8.60 -18.37
CA GLN A 194 -10.56 8.53 -17.95
C GLN A 194 -10.72 8.78 -16.45
N ILE A 195 -9.85 8.16 -15.64
CA ILE A 195 -9.91 8.25 -14.18
C ILE A 195 -9.27 9.56 -13.70
N PHE A 196 -8.07 9.91 -14.16
CA PHE A 196 -7.32 11.11 -13.76
C PHE A 196 -7.67 12.34 -14.62
N ARG A 197 -8.93 12.47 -15.04
CA ARG A 197 -9.37 13.60 -15.85
C ARG A 197 -9.12 14.92 -15.10
N VAL A 198 -8.24 15.75 -15.66
CA VAL A 198 -8.03 17.12 -15.22
C VAL A 198 -9.21 17.95 -15.73
N SER A 199 -9.92 18.62 -14.82
CA SER A 199 -10.94 19.60 -15.20
C SER A 199 -10.25 20.74 -15.95
N SER A 200 -10.60 20.93 -17.21
CA SER A 200 -10.22 22.14 -17.96
C SER A 200 -10.86 23.34 -17.27
N THR A 201 -10.06 24.32 -16.84
CA THR A 201 -10.57 25.58 -16.32
C THR A 201 -11.43 26.26 -17.37
N LEU A 202 -12.61 26.75 -16.97
CA LEU A 202 -13.48 27.52 -17.84
C LEU A 202 -12.79 28.87 -18.14
N THR A 203 -12.30 29.06 -19.37
CA THR A 203 -11.76 30.35 -19.80
C THR A 203 -12.92 31.33 -19.96
N LEU A 204 -13.16 32.15 -18.93
CA LEU A 204 -14.11 33.26 -19.01
C LEU A 204 -13.51 34.36 -19.89
N THR A 205 -13.57 34.20 -21.22
CA THR A 205 -13.32 35.34 -22.12
C THR A 205 -14.50 36.30 -21.98
N SER A 206 -14.29 37.43 -21.32
CA SER A 206 -15.21 38.56 -21.37
C SER A 206 -15.41 38.94 -22.84
N LYS A 207 -16.63 38.75 -23.37
CA LYS A 207 -17.01 39.32 -24.66
C LYS A 207 -17.11 40.82 -24.46
N HIS A 208 -16.18 41.55 -25.06
CA HIS A 208 -16.13 42.99 -25.08
C HIS A 208 -17.02 43.56 -26.19
#